data_AF-E7C8Y0-F1
#
_entry.id   AF-E7C8Y0-F1
#
_cell.length_a   1.000
_cell.length_b   1.000
_cell.length_c   1.000
_cell.angle_alpha   90.00
_cell.angle_beta   90.00
_cell.angle_gamma   90.00
#
_symmetry.space_group_name_H-M   'P 1'
#
loop_
_entity.id
_entity.type
_entity.pdbx_description
1 polymer ?
#
loop_
_entity_poly.entity_id
_entity_poly.type
_entity_poly.pdbx_seq_one_letter_code
_entity_poly.pdbx_strand_id
1 'polypeptide(L)'
;LKCRIYMGVKDIQRQNPNVFRMKLMGAKVISVNNGSGTLKDACNEALRDWSASYKTSHYMIGTVAGPHPYPTIVREFQRIIGQETKRQILEREDRLPDSIIACVGGGSNAIGIFSDFINDNQVNLIGVEPGGQGIKTGK
;
A
#
# COMPACT_ATOMS: atom_id res chain seq x y z
N LEU A 1 15.56 12.12 -7.53
CA LEU A 1 16.19 10.85 -7.99
C LEU A 1 15.61 10.46 -9.34
N LYS A 2 16.37 9.79 -10.21
CA LYS A 2 15.82 9.23 -11.45
C LYS A 2 14.84 8.09 -11.11
N CYS A 3 13.60 8.21 -11.56
CA CYS A 3 12.52 7.29 -11.18
C CYS A 3 12.04 6.45 -12.37
N ARG A 4 11.83 5.15 -12.14
CA ARG A 4 11.23 4.22 -13.09
C ARG A 4 10.14 3.42 -12.39
N ILE A 5 8.98 3.31 -13.03
CA ILE A 5 7.76 2.77 -12.44
C ILE A 5 7.26 1.63 -13.31
N TYR A 6 7.17 0.44 -12.74
CA TYR A 6 6.59 -0.74 -13.39
C TYR A 6 5.08 -0.74 -13.16
N MET A 7 4.31 -0.91 -14.23
CA MET A 7 2.85 -0.90 -14.14
C MET A 7 2.25 -1.90 -15.12
N GLY A 8 1.30 -2.72 -14.66
CA GLY A 8 0.61 -3.69 -15.50
C GLY A 8 -0.13 -3.02 -16.64
N VAL A 9 -0.15 -3.64 -17.83
CA VAL A 9 -0.79 -3.05 -19.03
C VAL A 9 -2.27 -2.73 -18.82
N LYS A 10 -3.00 -3.58 -18.07
CA LYS A 10 -4.42 -3.33 -17.74
C LYS A 10 -4.57 -2.14 -16.80
N ASP A 11 -3.61 -1.97 -15.88
CA ASP A 11 -3.56 -0.84 -14.96
C ASP A 11 -3.27 0.47 -15.70
N ILE A 12 -2.34 0.47 -16.65
CA ILE A 12 -2.02 1.63 -17.49
C ILE A 12 -3.25 2.11 -18.26
N GLN A 13 -4.03 1.17 -18.83
CA GLN A 13 -5.25 1.50 -19.56
C GLN A 13 -6.32 2.12 -18.65
N ARG A 14 -6.59 1.50 -17.49
CA ARG A 14 -7.66 1.96 -16.57
C ARG A 14 -7.28 3.16 -15.70
N GLN A 15 -5.98 3.45 -15.53
CA GLN A 15 -5.43 4.54 -14.71
C GLN A 15 -4.60 5.54 -15.55
N ASN A 16 -5.01 5.80 -16.79
CA ASN A 16 -4.30 6.70 -17.71
C ASN A 16 -3.96 8.10 -17.11
N PRO A 17 -4.86 8.77 -16.35
CA PRO A 17 -4.54 10.04 -15.72
C PRO A 17 -3.31 9.98 -14.79
N ASN A 18 -3.13 8.87 -14.06
CA ASN A 18 -1.96 8.69 -13.20
C ASN A 18 -0.69 8.46 -14.02
N VAL A 19 -0.78 7.72 -15.13
CA VAL A 19 0.35 7.53 -16.06
C VAL A 19 0.81 8.87 -16.64
N PHE A 20 -0.13 9.74 -17.01
CA PHE A 20 0.18 11.07 -17.50
C PHE A 20 0.91 11.91 -16.43
N ARG A 21 0.39 11.94 -15.19
CA ARG A 21 1.04 12.64 -14.06
C ARG A 21 2.46 12.12 -13.79
N MET A 22 2.67 10.81 -13.80
CA MET A 22 4.01 10.22 -13.60
C MET A 22 5.00 10.70 -14.66
N LYS A 23 4.59 10.74 -15.93
CA LYS A 23 5.43 11.24 -17.02
C LYS A 23 5.69 12.75 -16.92
N LEU A 24 4.69 13.55 -16.54
CA LEU A 24 4.85 14.99 -16.30
C LEU A 24 5.89 15.27 -15.20
N MET A 25 5.96 14.43 -14.17
CA MET A 25 6.96 14.53 -13.10
C MET A 25 8.34 13.95 -13.50
N GLY A 26 8.52 13.53 -14.76
CA GLY A 26 9.80 13.01 -15.28
C GLY A 26 10.07 11.53 -15.00
N ALA A 27 9.09 10.76 -14.52
CA ALA A 27 9.26 9.33 -14.28
C ALA A 27 9.14 8.51 -15.58
N LYS A 28 9.98 7.48 -15.73
CA LYS A 28 9.84 6.50 -16.81
C LYS A 28 8.81 5.43 -16.42
N VAL A 29 7.67 5.40 -17.08
CA VAL A 29 6.66 4.33 -16.88
C VAL A 29 6.95 3.16 -17.82
N ILE A 30 7.11 1.96 -17.25
CA ILE A 30 7.45 0.71 -17.95
C ILE A 30 6.23 -0.21 -17.88
N SER A 31 5.66 -0.52 -19.05
CA SER A 31 4.51 -1.40 -19.17
C SER A 31 4.91 -2.85 -18.95
N VAL A 32 4.17 -3.56 -18.11
CA VAL A 32 4.33 -5.01 -17.84
C VAL A 32 3.16 -5.76 -18.47
N ASN A 33 3.46 -6.60 -19.45
CA ASN A 33 2.50 -7.43 -20.18
C ASN A 33 2.54 -8.91 -19.77
N ASN A 34 3.49 -9.32 -18.94
CA ASN A 34 3.61 -10.69 -18.42
C ASN A 34 2.42 -11.03 -17.49
N GLY A 35 2.04 -12.31 -17.47
CA GLY A 35 1.05 -12.84 -16.54
C GLY A 35 -0.33 -12.19 -16.70
N SER A 36 -0.91 -11.73 -15.60
CA SER A 36 -2.24 -11.12 -15.59
C SER A 36 -2.25 -9.66 -16.11
N GLY A 37 -1.08 -9.03 -16.20
CA GLY A 37 -0.91 -7.63 -16.58
C GLY A 37 -1.41 -6.66 -15.52
N THR A 38 -1.27 -7.02 -14.23
CA THR A 38 -1.74 -6.23 -13.08
C THR A 38 -0.63 -5.97 -12.04
N LEU A 39 -0.99 -5.42 -10.87
CA LEU A 39 -0.09 -5.08 -9.77
C LEU A 39 0.91 -6.18 -9.40
N LYS A 40 0.48 -7.43 -9.28
CA LYS A 40 1.37 -8.55 -8.91
C LYS A 40 2.52 -8.70 -9.90
N ASP A 41 2.22 -8.62 -11.19
CA ASP A 41 3.21 -8.77 -12.25
C ASP A 41 4.17 -7.57 -12.27
N ALA A 42 3.65 -6.36 -12.03
CA ALA A 42 4.47 -5.16 -11.89
C ALA A 42 5.46 -5.24 -10.71
N CYS A 43 5.02 -5.75 -9.56
CA CYS A 43 5.90 -5.97 -8.40
C CYS A 43 7.01 -6.98 -8.69
N ASN A 44 6.70 -8.07 -9.41
CA ASN A 44 7.69 -9.08 -9.78
C ASN A 44 8.78 -8.51 -10.70
N GLU A 45 8.40 -7.72 -11.71
CA GLU A 45 9.35 -7.08 -12.61
C GLU A 45 10.20 -6.02 -11.89
N ALA A 46 9.61 -5.25 -10.97
CA ALA A 46 10.34 -4.27 -10.17
C ALA A 46 11.38 -4.95 -9.25
N LEU A 47 11.04 -6.08 -8.63
CA LEU A 47 11.98 -6.87 -7.83
C LEU A 47 13.11 -7.47 -8.68
N ARG A 48 12.81 -7.93 -9.90
CA ARG A 48 13.81 -8.46 -10.84
C ARG A 48 14.79 -7.38 -11.30
N ASP A 49 14.30 -6.16 -11.57
CA ASP A 49 15.17 -5.02 -11.86
C ASP A 49 16.03 -4.67 -10.63
N TRP A 50 15.44 -4.65 -9.44
CA TRP A 50 16.18 -4.33 -8.22
C TRP A 50 17.30 -5.34 -7.95
N SER A 51 17.08 -6.64 -8.15
CA SER A 51 18.13 -7.65 -7.96
C SER A 51 19.34 -7.45 -8.89
N ALA A 52 19.13 -6.85 -10.07
CA ALA A 52 20.19 -6.51 -11.02
C ALA A 52 20.81 -5.11 -10.80
N SER A 53 20.16 -4.22 -10.04
CA SER A 53 20.54 -2.79 -9.98
C SER A 53 20.71 -2.21 -8.57
N TYR A 54 20.54 -3.01 -7.51
CA TYR A 54 20.47 -2.58 -6.10
C TYR A 54 21.63 -1.69 -5.62
N LYS A 55 22.81 -1.78 -6.24
CA LYS A 55 23.95 -0.91 -5.93
C LYS A 55 23.71 0.57 -6.24
N THR A 56 22.78 0.85 -7.16
CA THR A 56 22.49 2.20 -7.69
C THR A 56 21.00 2.55 -7.62
N SER A 57 20.16 1.63 -7.14
CA SER A 57 18.72 1.79 -7.08
C SER A 57 18.18 1.36 -5.71
N HIS A 58 17.19 2.11 -5.25
CA HIS A 58 16.38 1.73 -4.09
C HIS A 58 15.01 1.26 -4.60
N TYR A 59 14.59 0.08 -4.16
CA TYR A 59 13.25 -0.42 -4.44
C TYR A 59 12.25 0.13 -3.43
N MET A 60 11.46 1.10 -3.87
CA MET A 60 10.44 1.74 -3.06
C MET A 60 9.13 0.96 -3.12
N ILE A 61 9.00 -0.06 -2.27
CA ILE A 61 7.77 -0.84 -2.17
C ILE A 61 6.63 0.02 -1.61
N GLY A 62 5.45 -0.07 -2.22
CA GLY A 62 4.31 0.81 -1.91
C GLY A 62 3.37 0.32 -0.81
N THR A 63 3.67 -0.81 -0.16
CA THR A 63 2.76 -1.40 0.85
C THR A 63 3.48 -2.23 1.89
N VAL A 64 2.78 -2.65 2.95
CA VAL A 64 3.32 -3.45 4.07
C VAL A 64 3.43 -4.93 3.67
N ALA A 65 4.25 -5.21 2.67
CA ALA A 65 4.49 -6.55 2.15
C ALA A 65 5.97 -6.73 1.85
N GLY A 66 6.32 -7.88 1.26
CA GLY A 66 7.69 -8.21 0.90
C GLY A 66 8.54 -8.65 2.09
N PRO A 67 9.86 -8.87 1.87
CA PRO A 67 10.75 -9.33 2.91
C PRO A 67 11.04 -8.23 3.94
N HIS A 68 11.48 -8.64 5.13
CA HIS A 68 12.15 -7.72 6.05
C HIS A 68 13.29 -6.98 5.31
N PRO A 69 13.48 -5.66 5.54
CA PRO A 69 12.83 -4.81 6.54
C PRO A 69 11.58 -4.05 6.08
N TYR A 70 11.06 -4.30 4.87
CA TYR A 70 9.99 -3.48 4.29
C TYR A 70 8.71 -3.40 5.12
N PRO A 71 8.15 -4.50 5.67
CA PRO A 71 6.96 -4.42 6.51
C PRO A 71 7.15 -3.49 7.72
N THR A 72 8.32 -3.56 8.37
CA THR A 72 8.64 -2.70 9.52
C THR A 72 8.76 -1.24 9.09
N ILE A 73 9.53 -0.95 8.04
CA ILE A 73 9.73 0.43 7.56
C ILE A 73 8.39 1.06 7.16
N VAL A 74 7.58 0.35 6.37
CA VAL A 74 6.30 0.87 5.89
C VAL A 74 5.33 1.09 7.04
N ARG A 75 5.28 0.19 8.02
CA ARG A 75 4.49 0.40 9.25
C ARG A 75 4.93 1.67 9.97
N GLU A 76 6.22 1.82 10.25
CA GLU A 76 6.73 2.98 11.00
C GLU A 76 6.43 4.30 10.28
N PHE A 77 6.60 4.35 8.96
CA PHE A 77 6.27 5.56 8.19
C PHE A 77 4.77 5.85 8.07
N GLN A 78 3.91 4.85 8.26
CA GLN A 78 2.45 5.02 8.23
C GLN A 78 1.83 5.20 9.63
N ARG A 79 2.58 4.91 10.71
CA ARG A 79 2.09 4.96 12.10
C ARG A 79 1.53 6.33 12.50
N ILE A 80 1.99 7.40 11.85
CA ILE A 80 1.49 8.76 12.08
C ILE A 80 -0.04 8.85 11.98
N ILE A 81 -0.66 8.04 11.11
CA ILE A 81 -2.12 8.00 10.96
C ILE A 81 -2.79 7.61 12.29
N GLY A 82 -2.30 6.55 12.94
CA GLY A 82 -2.84 6.09 14.24
C GLY A 82 -2.59 7.10 15.35
N GLN A 83 -1.40 7.71 15.39
CA GLN A 83 -1.03 8.71 16.39
C GLN A 83 -1.94 9.95 16.31
N GLU A 84 -2.14 10.48 15.10
CA GLU A 84 -3.01 11.63 14.89
C GLU A 84 -4.47 11.28 15.20
N THR A 85 -4.94 10.11 14.77
CA THR A 85 -6.31 9.65 15.02
C THR A 85 -6.57 9.54 16.52
N LYS A 86 -5.66 8.94 17.28
CA LYS A 86 -5.81 8.79 18.74
C LYS A 86 -5.85 10.15 19.44
N ARG A 87 -4.98 11.09 19.07
CA ARG A 87 -5.02 12.46 19.59
C ARG A 87 -6.38 13.10 19.28
N GLN A 88 -6.79 13.08 18.01
CA GLN A 88 -7.99 13.75 17.54
C GLN A 88 -9.27 13.20 18.16
N ILE A 89 -9.37 11.89 18.36
CA ILE A 89 -10.57 11.28 18.93
C ILE A 89 -10.69 11.55 20.43
N LEU A 90 -9.57 11.57 21.16
CA LEU A 90 -9.56 11.97 22.58
C LEU A 90 -9.91 13.45 22.73
N GLU A 91 -9.41 14.33 21.87
CA GLU A 91 -9.75 15.77 21.89
C GLU A 91 -11.24 16.03 21.61
N ARG A 92 -11.89 15.20 20.77
CA ARG A 92 -13.27 15.43 20.32
C ARG A 92 -14.33 14.72 21.14
N GLU A 93 -14.01 13.52 21.62
CA GLU A 93 -15.00 12.60 22.21
C GLU A 93 -14.62 12.18 23.63
N ASP A 94 -13.46 12.60 24.15
CA ASP A 94 -12.91 12.27 25.48
C ASP A 94 -12.90 10.75 25.78
N ARG A 95 -12.79 9.95 24.72
CA ARG A 95 -12.73 8.48 24.80
C ARG A 95 -12.05 7.89 23.58
N LEU A 96 -11.61 6.65 23.71
CA LEU A 96 -11.17 5.85 22.56
C LEU A 96 -12.38 5.40 21.72
N PRO A 97 -12.20 5.19 20.41
CA PRO A 97 -13.27 4.73 19.54
C PRO A 97 -13.59 3.27 19.82
N ASP A 98 -14.85 2.88 19.61
CA ASP A 98 -15.27 1.48 19.76
C ASP A 98 -14.66 0.58 18.66
N SER A 99 -14.36 1.16 17.50
CA SER A 99 -13.73 0.45 16.38
C SER A 99 -12.90 1.38 15.49
N ILE A 100 -11.81 0.87 14.93
CA ILE A 100 -11.09 1.45 13.80
C ILE A 100 -11.27 0.53 12.59
N ILE A 101 -11.63 1.12 11.45
CA ILE A 101 -11.92 0.37 10.22
C ILE A 101 -11.01 0.88 9.10
N ALA A 102 -10.35 -0.03 8.40
CA ALA A 102 -9.48 0.32 7.28
C ALA A 102 -9.49 -0.76 6.19
N CYS A 103 -9.30 -0.37 4.93
CA CYS A 103 -9.26 -1.32 3.83
C CYS A 103 -7.89 -2.02 3.73
N VAL A 104 -7.92 -3.32 3.41
CA VAL A 104 -6.74 -4.17 3.34
C VAL A 104 -6.56 -4.67 1.91
N GLY A 105 -5.73 -3.94 1.16
CA GLY A 105 -5.08 -4.46 -0.04
C GLY A 105 -3.77 -5.14 0.36
N GLY A 106 -2.65 -4.39 0.26
CA GLY A 106 -1.40 -4.81 0.89
C GLY A 106 -1.31 -4.45 2.38
N GLY A 107 -2.20 -3.60 2.89
CA GLY A 107 -2.39 -3.33 4.33
C GLY A 107 -1.68 -2.10 4.92
N SER A 108 -0.96 -1.29 4.13
CA SER A 108 -0.13 -0.19 4.67
C SER A 108 -0.92 0.90 5.40
N ASN A 109 -2.06 1.31 4.84
CA ASN A 109 -2.94 2.29 5.50
C ASN A 109 -3.56 1.70 6.79
N ALA A 110 -3.99 0.43 6.73
CA ALA A 110 -4.61 -0.27 7.84
C ALA A 110 -3.64 -0.45 9.01
N ILE A 111 -2.44 -0.96 8.76
CA ILE A 111 -1.44 -1.08 9.83
C ILE A 111 -1.00 0.28 10.35
N GLY A 112 -0.97 1.31 9.50
CA GLY A 112 -0.65 2.69 9.91
C GLY A 112 -1.62 3.22 10.96
N ILE A 113 -2.93 3.11 10.70
CA ILE A 113 -3.94 3.54 11.66
C ILE A 113 -4.03 2.61 12.87
N PHE A 114 -3.90 1.29 12.68
CA PHE A 114 -4.00 0.31 13.77
C PHE A 114 -2.81 0.37 14.74
N SER A 115 -1.61 0.74 14.28
CA SER A 115 -0.37 0.62 15.04
C SER A 115 -0.43 1.24 16.44
N ASP A 116 -1.12 2.36 16.59
CA ASP A 116 -1.20 3.04 17.88
C ASP A 116 -2.30 2.47 18.79
N PHE A 117 -3.24 1.69 18.26
CA PHE A 117 -4.35 1.08 19.00
C PHE A 117 -4.17 -0.41 19.32
N ILE A 118 -3.06 -1.04 18.87
CA ILE A 118 -2.82 -2.48 19.06
C ILE A 118 -2.86 -2.93 20.53
N ASN A 119 -2.45 -2.06 21.46
CA ASN A 119 -2.43 -2.37 22.89
C ASN A 119 -3.72 -1.95 23.61
N ASP A 120 -4.67 -1.32 22.92
CA ASP A 120 -5.94 -0.86 23.49
C ASP A 120 -7.02 -1.92 23.27
N ASN A 121 -7.07 -2.95 24.13
CA ASN A 121 -7.94 -4.12 23.96
C ASN A 121 -9.45 -3.83 23.84
N GLN A 122 -9.88 -2.62 24.20
CA GLN A 122 -11.27 -2.16 24.07
C GLN A 122 -11.62 -1.65 22.66
N VAL A 123 -10.62 -1.42 21.80
CA VAL A 123 -10.79 -0.88 20.45
C VAL A 123 -10.79 -2.03 19.45
N ASN A 124 -11.90 -2.25 18.74
CA ASN A 124 -11.96 -3.28 17.71
C ASN A 124 -11.22 -2.82 16.44
N LEU A 125 -10.28 -3.63 15.96
CA LEU A 125 -9.51 -3.32 14.74
C LEU A 125 -10.05 -4.16 13.58
N ILE A 126 -10.71 -3.52 12.62
CA ILE A 126 -11.46 -4.18 11.54
C ILE A 126 -10.80 -3.90 10.18
N GLY A 127 -10.16 -4.93 9.62
CA GLY A 127 -9.65 -4.90 8.24
C GLY A 127 -10.71 -5.31 7.23
N VAL A 128 -10.85 -4.56 6.15
CA VAL A 128 -11.84 -4.83 5.08
C VAL A 128 -11.13 -5.17 3.77
N GLU A 129 -11.21 -6.42 3.35
CA GLU A 129 -10.66 -6.90 2.07
C GLU A 129 -11.68 -6.76 0.92
N PRO A 130 -11.23 -6.63 -0.35
CA PRO A 130 -12.14 -6.54 -1.49
C PRO A 130 -12.86 -7.87 -1.75
N GLY A 131 -14.21 -7.85 -1.72
CA GLY A 131 -15.04 -9.05 -1.93
C GLY A 131 -15.26 -9.50 -3.39
N GLY A 132 -14.72 -8.78 -4.38
CA GLY A 132 -14.81 -9.16 -5.80
C GLY A 132 -16.24 -9.32 -6.32
N GLN A 133 -16.50 -10.42 -7.05
CA GLN A 133 -17.85 -10.77 -7.52
C GLN A 133 -18.73 -11.38 -6.40
N GLY A 134 -18.21 -11.42 -5.17
CA GLY A 134 -18.83 -12.01 -4.00
C GLY A 134 -18.16 -13.34 -3.68
N ILE A 135 -17.67 -13.48 -2.44
CA ILE A 135 -16.98 -14.70 -1.95
C ILE A 135 -17.80 -15.97 -2.21
N LYS A 136 -19.13 -15.89 -2.04
CA LYS A 136 -20.06 -17.01 -2.27
C LYS A 136 -20.15 -17.46 -3.72
N THR A 137 -19.73 -16.64 -4.68
CA THR A 137 -19.78 -16.98 -6.11
C THR A 137 -18.61 -17.85 -6.55
N GLY A 138 -17.54 -17.93 -5.74
CA GLY A 138 -16.30 -18.60 -6.10
C GLY A 138 -15.55 -17.92 -7.26
N LYS A 139 -15.91 -16.67 -7.60
CA LYS A 139 -15.34 -15.87 -8.68
C LYS A 139 -14.68 -14.59 -8.19
#